data_AF-A0A1J8PL95-F1
#
_entry.id   AF-A0A1J8PL95-F1
#
_cell.length_a   1.000
_cell.length_b   1.000
_cell.length_c   1.000
_cell.angle_alpha   90.00
_cell.angle_beta   90.00
_cell.angle_gamma   90.00
#
_symmetry.space_group_name_H-M   'P 1'
#
loop_
_entity.id
_entity.type
_entity.pdbx_description
1 polymer ?
#
loop_
_entity_poly.entity_id
_entity_poly.type
_entity_poly.pdbx_seq_one_letter_code
_entity_poly.pdbx_strand_id
1 'polypeptide(L)'
;MATHRGDATAFFRFVHALSQEYQGLESVHPAPTFKKHTFLSPSQELIDAFRPTLPHLQKIYPRELAISICREIGKPLDVVTWRFDKEELAMLKVMFNKDRGTAPRLTIQDCLTAHILVLLNRCLDKPIKRVSSVASYRALDAPFNHPNVAGNQYYMFYSAPISAGTSAANIAGIICDSITKHRDPDYVANWLAVCGHLMLAAQSAGQTYFFAGEEDALLCTLASHIQRASSGRRRHRIDGII
;
A
#
# COMPACT_ATOMS: atom_id res chain seq x y z
N MET A 1 18.71 18.61 -2.71
CA MET A 1 17.93 18.06 -3.85
C MET A 1 17.12 16.87 -3.35
N ALA A 2 15.80 16.98 -3.23
CA ALA A 2 14.94 15.82 -3.01
C ALA A 2 14.79 15.11 -4.36
N THR A 3 15.44 13.96 -4.54
CA THR A 3 15.18 13.10 -5.70
C THR A 3 13.73 12.64 -5.59
N HIS A 4 12.84 13.22 -6.40
CA HIS A 4 11.45 12.79 -6.53
C HIS A 4 11.41 11.40 -7.18
N ARG A 5 11.65 10.35 -6.38
CA ARG A 5 11.40 8.97 -6.79
C ARG A 5 9.88 8.77 -6.76
N GLY A 6 9.32 8.42 -7.92
CA GLY A 6 7.91 8.07 -8.06
C GLY A 6 7.60 6.71 -7.42
N ASP A 7 6.30 6.37 -7.36
CA ASP A 7 5.87 5.06 -6.87
C ASP A 7 6.14 3.95 -7.89
N ALA A 8 5.81 2.71 -7.53
CA ALA A 8 6.01 1.55 -8.40
C ALA A 8 5.28 1.70 -9.75
N THR A 9 4.11 2.35 -9.80
CA THR A 9 3.38 2.59 -11.06
C THR A 9 4.11 3.60 -11.93
N ALA A 10 4.60 4.71 -11.37
CA ALA A 10 5.39 5.70 -12.11
C ALA A 10 6.70 5.09 -12.63
N PHE A 11 7.39 4.30 -11.80
CA PHE A 11 8.61 3.60 -12.19
C PHE A 11 8.35 2.56 -13.30
N PHE A 12 7.29 1.75 -13.18
CA PHE A 12 6.90 0.80 -14.22
C PHE A 12 6.66 1.50 -15.56
N ARG A 13 5.89 2.60 -15.56
CA ARG A 13 5.60 3.36 -16.78
C ARG A 13 6.88 3.94 -17.40
N PHE A 14 7.80 4.44 -16.57
CA PHE A 14 9.09 4.94 -17.02
C PHE A 14 9.92 3.84 -17.69
N VAL A 15 10.10 2.69 -17.04
CA VAL A 15 10.88 1.56 -17.59
C VAL A 15 10.24 1.03 -18.87
N HIS A 16 8.90 0.95 -18.92
CA HIS A 16 8.18 0.53 -20.11
C HIS A 16 8.38 1.52 -21.28
N ALA A 17 8.22 2.82 -21.03
CA ALA A 17 8.46 3.84 -22.04
C ALA A 17 9.91 3.83 -22.55
N LEU A 18 10.88 3.68 -21.65
CA LEU A 18 12.29 3.54 -22.00
C LEU A 18 12.53 2.33 -22.90
N SER A 19 11.94 1.17 -22.56
CA SER A 19 12.03 -0.04 -23.39
C SER A 19 11.43 0.15 -24.78
N GLN A 20 10.31 0.89 -24.89
CA GLN A 20 9.66 1.15 -26.18
C GLN A 20 10.50 2.09 -27.04
N GLU A 21 11.06 3.15 -26.46
CA GLU A 21 11.98 4.06 -27.14
C GLU A 21 13.17 3.31 -27.72
N TYR A 22 13.79 2.42 -26.94
CA TYR A 22 14.89 1.56 -27.43
C TYR A 22 14.51 0.64 -28.59
N GLN A 23 13.22 0.32 -28.74
CA GLN A 23 12.68 -0.51 -29.81
C GLN A 23 12.13 0.32 -30.98
N GLY A 24 12.20 1.66 -30.92
CA GLY A 24 11.57 2.54 -31.91
C GLY A 24 10.05 2.49 -31.90
N LEU A 25 9.44 2.12 -30.76
CA LEU A 25 7.99 2.04 -30.57
C LEU A 25 7.48 3.27 -29.83
N GLU A 26 6.27 3.71 -30.16
CA GLU A 26 5.58 4.76 -29.41
C GLU A 26 5.19 4.31 -27.99
N SER A 27 5.21 5.23 -27.04
CA SER A 27 4.82 4.92 -25.66
C SER A 27 3.32 4.62 -25.55
N VAL A 28 2.97 3.48 -24.93
CA VAL A 28 1.56 3.14 -24.64
C VAL A 28 1.01 3.87 -23.42
N HIS A 29 1.89 4.53 -22.65
CA HIS A 29 1.50 5.25 -21.45
C HIS A 29 1.46 6.75 -21.72
N PRO A 30 0.49 7.49 -21.14
CA PRO A 30 0.49 8.94 -21.23
C PRO A 30 1.78 9.54 -20.68
N ALA A 31 2.19 10.68 -21.23
CA ALA A 31 3.33 11.43 -20.73
C ALA A 31 3.19 11.74 -19.23
N PRO A 32 4.27 11.57 -18.44
CA PRO A 32 4.23 11.86 -17.02
C PRO A 32 4.03 13.36 -16.78
N THR A 33 3.32 13.71 -15.71
CA THR A 33 3.15 15.10 -15.28
C THR A 33 3.82 15.35 -13.94
N PHE A 34 4.25 16.58 -13.71
CA PHE A 34 4.74 17.03 -12.40
C PHE A 34 3.74 17.91 -11.66
N LYS A 35 2.56 18.12 -12.26
CA LYS A 35 1.47 18.89 -11.68
C LYS A 35 0.82 18.09 -10.55
N LYS A 36 1.15 18.45 -9.31
CA LYS A 36 0.51 17.90 -8.12
C LYS A 36 -0.68 18.77 -7.71
N HIS A 37 -1.69 18.14 -7.12
CA HIS A 37 -2.75 18.87 -6.46
C HIS A 37 -2.21 19.56 -5.20
N THR A 38 -2.68 20.77 -4.92
CA THR A 38 -2.35 21.53 -3.71
C THR A 38 -3.53 21.42 -2.76
N PHE A 39 -3.36 20.67 -1.68
CA PHE A 39 -4.34 20.62 -0.60
C PHE A 39 -4.27 21.89 0.24
N LEU A 40 -5.42 22.34 0.73
CA LEU A 40 -5.48 23.41 1.73
C LEU A 40 -4.87 22.95 3.06
N SER A 41 -4.45 23.90 3.89
CA SER A 41 -4.00 23.57 5.25
C SER A 41 -5.18 23.00 6.04
N PRO A 42 -5.05 21.79 6.62
CA PRO A 42 -6.13 21.17 7.38
C PRO A 42 -6.40 21.92 8.69
N SER A 43 -7.64 21.84 9.19
CA SER A 43 -7.98 22.34 10.51
C SER A 43 -7.32 21.50 11.61
N GLN A 44 -7.19 22.07 12.82
CA GLN A 44 -6.66 21.32 13.97
C GLN A 44 -7.51 20.09 14.30
N GLU A 45 -8.83 20.21 14.22
CA GLU A 45 -9.77 19.09 14.42
C GLU A 45 -9.50 17.94 13.43
N LEU A 46 -9.25 18.26 12.17
CA LEU A 46 -8.94 17.25 11.15
C LEU A 46 -7.57 16.60 11.40
N ILE A 47 -6.58 17.40 11.81
CA ILE A 47 -5.27 16.89 12.21
C ILE A 47 -5.41 15.90 13.36
N ASP A 48 -6.17 16.24 14.40
CA ASP A 48 -6.34 15.39 15.58
C ASP A 48 -7.10 14.10 15.25
N ALA A 49 -8.08 14.16 14.35
CA ALA A 49 -8.82 13.00 13.88
C ALA A 49 -7.95 12.02 13.05
N PHE A 50 -7.07 12.54 12.18
CA PHE A 50 -6.29 11.70 11.26
C PHE A 50 -4.90 11.32 11.78
N ARG A 51 -4.31 12.07 12.73
CA ARG A 51 -2.99 11.77 13.32
C ARG A 51 -2.85 10.32 13.83
N PRO A 52 -3.85 9.70 14.47
CA PRO A 52 -3.79 8.29 14.87
C PRO A 52 -3.62 7.32 13.69
N THR A 53 -4.08 7.69 12.50
CA THR A 53 -3.97 6.88 11.27
C THR A 53 -2.63 7.05 10.54
N LEU A 54 -1.80 7.97 11.02
CA LEU A 54 -0.48 8.33 10.47
C LEU A 54 0.66 8.03 11.47
N PRO A 55 0.79 6.79 11.99
CA PRO A 55 1.76 6.47 13.03
C PRO A 55 3.21 6.76 12.61
N HIS A 56 3.53 6.60 11.33
CA HIS A 56 4.83 6.95 10.75
C HIS A 56 5.17 8.45 10.85
N LEU A 57 4.17 9.34 11.02
CA LEU A 57 4.36 10.78 11.21
C LEU A 57 4.22 11.22 12.67
N GLN A 58 3.86 10.30 13.59
CA GLN A 58 3.81 10.61 15.02
C GLN A 58 5.21 10.73 15.63
N LYS A 59 6.19 10.04 15.05
CA LYS A 59 7.61 10.12 15.43
C LYS A 59 8.40 10.80 14.33
N ILE A 60 8.97 11.94 14.65
CA ILE A 60 9.87 12.70 13.79
C ILE A 60 11.29 12.61 14.34
N TYR A 61 12.25 12.52 13.45
CA TYR A 61 13.64 12.27 13.76
C TYR A 61 14.50 13.38 13.15
N PRO A 62 15.62 13.75 13.80
CA PRO A 62 16.70 14.42 13.09
C PRO A 62 17.09 13.60 11.85
N ARG A 63 17.36 14.29 10.73
CA ARG A 63 17.63 13.64 9.44
C ARG A 63 18.74 12.59 9.52
N GLU A 64 19.84 12.91 10.19
CA GLU A 64 20.98 11.99 10.32
C GLU A 64 20.61 10.72 11.09
N LEU A 65 19.79 10.84 12.13
CA LEU A 65 19.30 9.69 12.89
C LEU A 65 18.40 8.81 12.02
N ALA A 66 17.49 9.39 11.24
CA ALA A 66 16.65 8.63 10.32
C ALA A 66 17.47 7.87 9.27
N ILE A 67 18.51 8.50 8.70
CA ILE A 67 19.44 7.85 7.77
C ILE A 67 20.14 6.67 8.44
N SER A 68 20.59 6.84 9.69
CA SER A 68 21.20 5.75 10.46
C SER A 68 20.22 4.59 10.68
N ILE A 69 18.98 4.88 11.07
CA ILE A 69 17.93 3.87 11.26
C ILE A 69 17.66 3.11 9.95
N CYS A 70 17.55 3.81 8.81
CA CYS A 70 17.39 3.17 7.51
C CYS A 70 18.54 2.21 7.18
N ARG A 71 19.78 2.57 7.51
CA ARG A 71 20.95 1.70 7.28
C ARG A 71 20.94 0.47 8.18
N GLU A 72 20.56 0.64 9.44
CA GLU A 72 20.46 -0.45 10.41
C GLU A 72 19.36 -1.47 10.03
N ILE A 73 18.22 -0.99 9.54
CA ILE A 73 17.13 -1.85 9.04
C ILE A 73 17.50 -2.49 7.69
N GLY A 74 18.39 -1.85 6.93
CA GLY A 74 18.97 -2.42 5.71
C GLY A 74 19.96 -3.57 5.93
N LYS A 75 20.17 -4.01 7.18
CA LYS A 75 20.86 -5.27 7.47
C LYS A 75 20.14 -6.43 6.78
N PRO A 76 20.88 -7.46 6.33
CA PRO A 76 20.29 -8.55 5.56
C PRO A 76 19.17 -9.22 6.35
N LEU A 77 17.96 -9.11 5.81
CA LEU A 77 16.81 -9.90 6.23
C LEU A 77 16.76 -11.18 5.39
N ASP A 78 16.30 -12.27 5.99
CA ASP A 78 16.03 -13.49 5.25
C ASP A 78 14.80 -13.30 4.36
N VAL A 79 15.03 -13.35 3.05
CA VAL A 79 13.94 -13.19 2.07
C VAL A 79 13.30 -14.55 1.81
N VAL A 80 12.07 -14.73 2.29
CA VAL A 80 11.26 -15.91 1.98
C VAL A 80 10.35 -15.61 0.80
N THR A 81 10.51 -16.35 -0.30
CA THR A 81 9.65 -16.25 -1.48
C THR A 81 8.62 -17.38 -1.50
N TRP A 82 7.34 -17.03 -1.45
CA TRP A 82 6.25 -17.97 -1.70
C TRP A 82 5.71 -17.82 -3.11
N ARG A 83 5.26 -18.94 -3.68
CA ARG A 83 4.67 -18.99 -5.02
C ARG A 83 3.36 -19.74 -4.93
N PHE A 84 2.34 -19.14 -5.54
CA PHE A 84 1.01 -19.70 -5.66
C PHE A 84 0.67 -19.73 -7.13
N ASP A 85 0.20 -20.87 -7.62
CA ASP A 85 -0.32 -20.98 -8.97
C ASP A 85 -1.75 -20.42 -9.08
N LYS A 86 -2.28 -20.36 -10.30
CA LYS A 86 -3.58 -19.73 -10.55
C LYS A 86 -4.71 -20.56 -9.96
N GLU A 87 -4.58 -21.88 -10.03
CA GLU A 87 -5.55 -22.86 -9.58
C GLU A 87 -5.67 -22.84 -8.04
N GLU A 88 -4.54 -22.78 -7.33
CA GLU A 88 -4.44 -22.59 -5.89
C GLU A 88 -5.11 -21.28 -5.45
N LEU A 89 -4.79 -20.16 -6.12
CA LEU A 89 -5.39 -18.86 -5.81
C LEU A 89 -6.91 -18.84 -6.07
N ALA A 90 -7.36 -19.50 -7.15
CA ALA A 90 -8.78 -19.63 -7.46
C ALA A 90 -9.51 -20.48 -6.41
N MET A 91 -8.92 -21.61 -6.02
CA MET A 91 -9.44 -22.49 -4.98
C MET A 91 -9.53 -21.76 -3.64
N LEU A 92 -8.47 -21.05 -3.25
CA LEU A 92 -8.44 -20.23 -2.03
C LEU A 92 -9.59 -19.22 -2.02
N LYS A 93 -9.78 -18.49 -3.12
CA LYS A 93 -10.89 -17.54 -3.26
C LYS A 93 -12.25 -18.22 -3.12
N VAL A 94 -12.46 -19.37 -3.76
CA VAL A 94 -13.72 -20.13 -3.67
C VAL A 94 -13.98 -20.57 -2.23
N MET A 95 -12.98 -21.15 -1.56
CA MET A 95 -13.09 -21.60 -0.18
C MET A 95 -13.50 -20.47 0.76
N PHE A 96 -12.87 -19.30 0.64
CA PHE A 96 -13.16 -18.15 1.51
C PHE A 96 -14.52 -17.50 1.23
N ASN A 97 -15.07 -17.66 0.02
CA ASN A 97 -16.37 -17.09 -0.36
C ASN A 97 -17.54 -18.07 -0.19
N LYS A 98 -17.30 -19.36 0.10
CA LYS A 98 -18.32 -20.42 0.08
C LYS A 98 -19.54 -20.10 0.97
N ASP A 99 -19.30 -19.60 2.18
CA ASP A 99 -20.34 -19.43 3.21
C ASP A 99 -20.61 -17.95 3.52
N ARG A 100 -20.25 -17.04 2.60
CA ARG A 100 -20.37 -15.58 2.85
C ARG A 100 -21.78 -15.01 2.66
N GLY A 101 -22.74 -15.80 2.18
CA GLY A 101 -24.13 -15.35 1.99
C GLY A 101 -24.22 -14.07 1.16
N THR A 102 -24.78 -13.01 1.75
CA THR A 102 -24.96 -11.68 1.12
C THR A 102 -23.78 -10.73 1.34
N ALA A 103 -22.75 -11.12 2.08
CA ALA A 103 -21.59 -10.27 2.34
C ALA A 103 -20.80 -9.98 1.04
N PRO A 104 -20.05 -8.87 0.97
CA PRO A 104 -19.21 -8.57 -0.18
C PRO A 104 -18.27 -9.73 -0.54
N ARG A 105 -18.11 -9.95 -1.85
CA ARG A 105 -17.23 -10.99 -2.39
C ARG A 105 -15.78 -10.60 -2.16
N LEU A 106 -15.03 -11.50 -1.54
CA LEU A 106 -13.61 -11.32 -1.30
C LEU A 106 -12.81 -11.46 -2.61
N THR A 107 -11.79 -10.61 -2.75
CA THR A 107 -10.80 -10.72 -3.83
C THR A 107 -9.76 -11.79 -3.52
N ILE A 108 -8.96 -12.17 -4.52
CA ILE A 108 -7.81 -13.09 -4.30
C ILE A 108 -6.85 -12.48 -3.28
N GLN A 109 -6.66 -11.17 -3.33
CA GLN A 109 -5.78 -10.44 -2.44
C GLN A 109 -6.26 -10.52 -0.99
N ASP A 110 -7.54 -10.28 -0.72
CA ASP A 110 -8.10 -10.37 0.64
C ASP A 110 -7.88 -11.79 1.21
N CYS A 111 -8.16 -12.82 0.40
CA CYS A 111 -8.02 -14.21 0.80
C CYS A 111 -6.55 -14.59 1.03
N LEU A 112 -5.65 -14.19 0.13
CA LEU A 112 -4.22 -14.50 0.22
C LEU A 112 -3.57 -13.81 1.42
N THR A 113 -3.84 -12.52 1.61
CA THR A 113 -3.31 -11.77 2.76
C THR A 113 -3.79 -12.38 4.07
N ALA A 114 -5.08 -12.74 4.17
CA ALA A 114 -5.61 -13.40 5.36
C ALA A 114 -4.99 -14.79 5.59
N HIS A 115 -4.78 -15.57 4.53
CA HIS A 115 -4.12 -16.87 4.61
C HIS A 115 -2.68 -16.75 5.13
N ILE A 116 -1.91 -15.81 4.57
CA ILE A 116 -0.55 -15.49 5.01
C ILE A 116 -0.53 -15.08 6.48
N LEU A 117 -1.43 -14.17 6.89
CA LEU A 117 -1.50 -13.70 8.27
C LEU A 117 -1.77 -14.85 9.24
N VAL A 118 -2.68 -15.76 8.90
CA VAL A 118 -2.95 -16.96 9.72
C VAL A 118 -1.73 -17.88 9.81
N LEU A 119 -0.99 -18.07 8.72
CA LEU A 119 0.23 -18.87 8.74
C LEU A 119 1.31 -18.22 9.62
N LEU A 120 1.56 -16.92 9.45
CA LEU A 120 2.53 -16.19 10.27
C LEU A 120 2.17 -16.22 11.76
N ASN A 121 0.90 -16.02 12.09
CA ASN A 121 0.43 -16.05 13.48
C ASN A 121 0.51 -17.44 14.15
N ARG A 122 0.76 -18.51 13.39
CA ARG A 122 1.08 -19.84 13.95
C ARG A 122 2.55 -20.00 14.30
N CYS A 123 3.42 -19.19 13.71
CA CYS A 123 4.88 -19.28 13.85
C CYS A 123 5.48 -18.16 14.71
N LEU A 124 4.72 -17.10 14.98
CA LEU A 124 5.18 -15.93 15.75
C LEU A 124 4.72 -16.00 17.20
N ASP A 125 5.61 -15.65 18.14
CA ASP A 125 5.28 -15.53 19.57
C ASP A 125 4.27 -14.40 19.84
N LYS A 126 4.39 -13.30 19.07
CA LYS A 126 3.48 -12.16 19.12
C LYS A 126 2.58 -12.19 17.88
N PRO A 127 1.25 -12.35 18.03
CA PRO A 127 0.37 -12.38 16.88
C PRO A 127 0.26 -10.98 16.24
N ILE A 128 0.26 -10.96 14.92
CA ILE A 128 -0.12 -9.81 14.10
C ILE A 128 -1.60 -9.53 14.32
N LYS A 129 -1.91 -8.28 14.65
CA LYS A 129 -3.26 -7.80 14.98
C LYS A 129 -3.85 -6.90 13.92
N ARG A 130 -3.06 -6.35 13.00
CA ARG A 130 -3.55 -5.44 11.95
C ARG A 130 -2.79 -5.65 10.65
N VAL A 131 -3.41 -5.25 9.55
CA VAL A 131 -2.76 -5.18 8.23
C VAL A 131 -2.61 -3.71 7.86
N SER A 132 -1.38 -3.26 7.66
CA SER A 132 -1.10 -1.98 6.99
C SER A 132 -1.17 -2.20 5.48
N SER A 133 -2.03 -1.47 4.80
CA SER A 133 -2.23 -1.56 3.35
C SER A 133 -1.77 -0.27 2.68
N VAL A 134 -1.06 -0.41 1.56
CA VAL A 134 -0.70 0.71 0.69
C VAL A 134 -1.61 0.69 -0.55
N ALA A 135 -2.45 1.69 -0.73
CA ALA A 135 -3.38 1.77 -1.85
C ALA A 135 -3.03 2.92 -2.80
N SER A 136 -3.06 2.62 -4.10
CA SER A 136 -3.02 3.64 -5.15
C SER A 136 -4.36 4.37 -5.22
N TYR A 137 -4.31 5.71 -5.32
CA TYR A 137 -5.49 6.53 -5.58
C TYR A 137 -5.56 7.00 -7.04
N ARG A 138 -4.71 6.49 -7.94
CA ARG A 138 -4.68 6.87 -9.36
C ARG A 138 -5.97 6.58 -10.11
N ALA A 139 -6.74 5.60 -9.66
CA ALA A 139 -8.03 5.22 -10.25
C ALA A 139 -9.24 5.85 -9.55
N LEU A 140 -9.01 6.72 -8.55
CA LEU A 140 -10.08 7.35 -7.79
C LEU A 140 -10.67 8.50 -8.62
N ASP A 141 -11.99 8.50 -8.77
CA ASP A 141 -12.70 9.61 -9.40
C ASP A 141 -12.83 10.75 -8.38
N ALA A 142 -11.87 11.67 -8.41
CA ALA A 142 -11.80 12.79 -7.49
C ALA A 142 -11.07 14.00 -8.10
N PRO A 143 -11.46 15.25 -7.75
CA PRO A 143 -10.86 16.46 -8.34
C PRO A 143 -9.35 16.62 -8.09
N PHE A 144 -8.85 16.05 -7.00
CA PHE A 144 -7.43 16.09 -6.64
C PHE A 144 -6.58 15.02 -7.34
N ASN A 145 -7.21 14.07 -8.02
CA ASN A 145 -6.49 12.99 -8.68
C ASN A 145 -5.99 13.41 -10.07
N HIS A 146 -4.70 13.24 -10.29
CA HIS A 146 -4.04 13.42 -11.58
C HIS A 146 -3.28 12.14 -11.92
N PRO A 147 -3.89 11.17 -12.64
CA PRO A 147 -3.44 9.78 -12.69
C PRO A 147 -2.04 9.57 -13.29
N ASN A 148 -1.50 10.58 -13.98
CA ASN A 148 -0.21 10.53 -14.68
C ASN A 148 0.92 11.27 -13.95
N VAL A 149 0.71 11.66 -12.69
CA VAL A 149 1.76 12.30 -11.90
C VAL A 149 2.95 11.35 -11.72
N ALA A 150 4.16 11.86 -12.01
CA ALA A 150 5.42 11.14 -11.89
C ALA A 150 5.83 10.83 -10.43
N GLY A 151 5.23 11.53 -9.47
CA GLY A 151 5.44 11.30 -8.04
C GLY A 151 4.58 10.16 -7.49
N ASN A 152 4.70 9.93 -6.17
CA ASN A 152 3.89 8.96 -5.44
C ASN A 152 2.41 9.36 -5.43
N GLN A 153 1.53 8.42 -5.80
CA GLN A 153 0.08 8.53 -5.68
C GLN A 153 -0.49 7.29 -4.97
N TYR A 154 -0.02 7.11 -3.73
CA TYR A 154 -0.58 6.14 -2.81
C TYR A 154 -0.84 6.78 -1.46
N TYR A 155 -1.70 6.14 -0.67
CA TYR A 155 -1.90 6.40 0.74
C TYR A 155 -1.81 5.08 1.50
N MET A 156 -1.67 5.16 2.82
CA MET A 156 -1.62 3.99 3.67
C MET A 156 -2.73 4.03 4.71
N PHE A 157 -3.25 2.87 5.07
CA PHE A 157 -4.24 2.72 6.13
C PHE A 157 -4.09 1.37 6.80
N TYR A 158 -4.63 1.27 8.01
CA TYR A 158 -4.68 0.01 8.75
C TYR A 158 -6.05 -0.63 8.61
N SER A 159 -6.06 -1.96 8.60
CA SER A 159 -7.28 -2.71 8.84
C SER A 159 -7.82 -2.43 10.24
N ALA A 160 -9.10 -2.75 10.46
CA ALA A 160 -9.60 -2.88 11.83
C ALA A 160 -8.78 -3.96 12.60
N PRO A 161 -8.73 -3.87 13.94
CA PRO A 161 -8.03 -4.86 14.77
C PRO A 161 -8.57 -6.28 14.57
N ILE A 162 -7.65 -7.24 14.50
CA ILE A 162 -7.89 -8.67 14.34
C ILE A 162 -7.71 -9.31 15.71
N SER A 163 -8.76 -9.97 16.19
CA SER A 163 -8.73 -10.67 17.48
C SER A 163 -8.10 -12.05 17.36
N ALA A 164 -7.53 -12.56 18.45
CA ALA A 164 -7.03 -13.93 18.51
C ALA A 164 -8.16 -14.94 18.19
N GLY A 165 -7.83 -15.99 17.43
CA GLY A 165 -8.80 -17.01 17.03
C GLY A 165 -9.76 -16.60 15.91
N THR A 166 -9.64 -15.38 15.36
CA THR A 166 -10.44 -14.96 14.19
C THR A 166 -10.17 -15.89 13.00
N SER A 167 -11.23 -16.40 12.37
CA SER A 167 -11.08 -17.28 11.21
C SER A 167 -10.45 -16.55 10.01
N ALA A 168 -9.78 -17.29 9.12
CA ALA A 168 -9.16 -16.71 7.93
C ALA A 168 -10.18 -15.96 7.05
N ALA A 169 -11.38 -16.52 6.87
CA ALA A 169 -12.45 -15.89 6.09
C ALA A 169 -12.95 -14.56 6.72
N ASN A 170 -12.98 -14.48 8.05
CA ASN A 170 -13.34 -13.26 8.76
C ASN A 170 -12.21 -12.22 8.69
N ILE A 171 -10.95 -12.64 8.80
CA ILE A 171 -9.79 -11.76 8.58
C ILE A 171 -9.83 -11.16 7.18
N ALA A 172 -10.10 -11.97 6.15
CA ALA A 172 -10.25 -11.48 4.78
C ALA A 172 -11.40 -10.48 4.65
N GLY A 173 -12.51 -10.71 5.35
CA GLY A 173 -13.62 -9.75 5.46
C GLY A 173 -13.18 -8.41 6.03
N ILE A 174 -12.50 -8.43 7.19
CA ILE A 174 -11.97 -7.23 7.85
C ILE A 174 -11.05 -6.43 6.90
N ILE A 175 -10.18 -7.11 6.16
CA ILE A 175 -9.29 -6.49 5.18
C ILE A 175 -10.11 -5.85 4.04
N CYS A 176 -11.05 -6.60 3.47
CA CYS A 176 -11.90 -6.13 2.37
C CYS A 176 -12.74 -4.90 2.76
N ASP A 177 -13.37 -4.94 3.93
CA ASP A 177 -14.18 -3.85 4.47
C ASP A 177 -13.30 -2.60 4.73
N SER A 178 -12.10 -2.81 5.25
CA SER A 178 -11.13 -1.73 5.49
C SER A 178 -10.66 -1.10 4.17
N ILE A 179 -10.34 -1.89 3.15
CA ILE A 179 -9.96 -1.36 1.82
C ILE A 179 -11.12 -0.56 1.22
N THR A 180 -12.34 -1.10 1.31
CA THR A 180 -13.53 -0.46 0.74
C THR A 180 -13.81 0.88 1.43
N LYS A 181 -13.80 0.89 2.77
CA LYS A 181 -14.01 2.10 3.57
C LYS A 181 -13.00 3.20 3.22
N HIS A 182 -11.72 2.86 3.12
CA HIS A 182 -10.67 3.85 2.94
C HIS A 182 -10.49 4.33 1.49
N ARG A 183 -11.24 3.75 0.54
CA ARG A 183 -11.32 4.23 -0.86
C ARG A 183 -12.27 5.40 -1.04
N ASP A 184 -12.96 5.82 0.00
CA ASP A 184 -13.80 7.01 -0.03
C ASP A 184 -12.99 8.27 -0.42
N PRO A 185 -13.42 9.05 -1.44
CA PRO A 185 -12.71 10.24 -1.89
C PRO A 185 -12.44 11.28 -0.81
N ASP A 186 -13.39 11.50 0.08
CA ASP A 186 -13.27 12.50 1.15
C ASP A 186 -12.27 12.03 2.22
N TYR A 187 -12.32 10.74 2.57
CA TYR A 187 -11.31 10.13 3.43
C TYR A 187 -9.90 10.31 2.84
N VAL A 188 -9.71 9.98 1.55
CA VAL A 188 -8.40 10.08 0.89
C VAL A 188 -7.94 11.54 0.82
N ALA A 189 -8.82 12.48 0.48
CA ALA A 189 -8.50 13.90 0.46
C ALA A 189 -8.00 14.41 1.81
N ASN A 190 -8.75 14.09 2.88
CA ASN A 190 -8.43 14.49 4.24
C ASN A 190 -7.12 13.86 4.72
N TRP A 191 -6.91 12.56 4.44
CA TRP A 191 -5.67 11.87 4.76
C TRP A 191 -4.47 12.51 4.05
N LEU A 192 -4.58 12.81 2.74
CA LEU A 192 -3.51 13.44 1.98
C LEU A 192 -3.21 14.86 2.45
N ALA A 193 -4.24 15.64 2.80
CA ALA A 193 -4.07 16.98 3.34
C ALA A 193 -3.33 16.97 4.69
N VAL A 194 -3.75 16.12 5.63
CA VAL A 194 -3.11 16.00 6.95
C VAL A 194 -1.70 15.42 6.84
N CYS A 195 -1.52 14.34 6.05
CA CYS A 195 -0.21 13.74 5.81
C CYS A 195 0.77 14.75 5.20
N GLY A 196 0.35 15.47 4.15
CA GLY A 196 1.15 16.51 3.50
C GLY A 196 1.50 17.66 4.44
N HIS A 197 0.55 18.12 5.26
CA HIS A 197 0.77 19.15 6.25
C HIS A 197 1.81 18.73 7.30
N LEU A 198 1.66 17.54 7.89
CA LEU A 198 2.57 17.02 8.92
C LEU A 198 3.98 16.77 8.35
N MET A 199 4.08 16.23 7.13
CA MET A 199 5.35 16.06 6.43
C MET A 199 6.05 17.40 6.17
N LEU A 200 5.31 18.41 5.71
CA LEU A 200 5.85 19.75 5.46
C LEU A 200 6.30 20.43 6.75
N ALA A 201 5.54 20.28 7.84
CA ALA A 201 5.90 20.80 9.15
C ALA A 201 7.21 20.17 9.67
N ALA A 202 7.32 18.84 9.59
CA ALA A 202 8.55 18.13 9.97
C ALA A 202 9.75 18.58 9.13
N GLN A 203 9.58 18.70 7.81
CA GLN A 203 10.63 19.15 6.91
C GLN A 203 11.07 20.58 7.22
N SER A 204 10.13 21.49 7.48
CA SER A 204 10.41 22.88 7.84
C SER A 204 11.18 23.00 9.16
N ALA A 205 10.99 22.04 10.08
CA ALA A 205 11.74 21.93 11.32
C ALA A 205 13.12 21.23 11.16
N GLY A 206 13.56 20.91 9.94
CA GLY A 206 14.81 20.18 9.70
C GLY A 206 14.76 18.71 10.10
N GLN A 207 13.57 18.18 10.37
CA GLN A 207 13.32 16.81 10.77
C GLN A 207 12.79 15.98 9.60
N THR A 208 12.69 14.68 9.80
CA THR A 208 12.09 13.75 8.84
C THR A 208 11.33 12.66 9.57
N TYR A 209 10.52 11.93 8.82
CA TYR A 209 9.76 10.80 9.33
C TYR A 209 10.36 9.51 8.78
N PHE A 210 10.02 8.40 9.43
CA PHE A 210 10.49 7.09 9.02
C PHE A 210 9.35 6.07 9.12
N PHE A 211 9.19 5.27 8.08
CA PHE A 211 8.25 4.15 8.07
C PHE A 211 8.86 2.97 8.82
N ALA A 212 8.81 3.02 10.15
CA ALA A 212 9.14 1.86 10.96
C ALA A 212 8.03 0.80 10.83
N GLY A 213 8.42 -0.47 10.78
CA GLY A 213 7.47 -1.55 11.01
C GLY A 213 6.88 -1.46 12.42
N GLU A 214 5.60 -1.78 12.55
CA GLU A 214 4.96 -1.95 13.87
C GLU A 214 4.99 -3.43 14.24
N GLU A 215 5.35 -3.75 15.49
CA GLU A 215 5.50 -5.13 15.96
C GLU A 215 4.23 -5.99 15.77
N ASP A 216 3.05 -5.36 15.72
CA ASP A 216 1.76 -6.05 15.61
C ASP A 216 1.06 -5.85 14.25
N ALA A 217 1.76 -5.31 13.25
CA ALA A 217 1.18 -5.02 11.94
C ALA A 217 1.94 -5.72 10.80
N LEU A 218 1.18 -6.37 9.90
CA LEU A 218 1.70 -6.87 8.64
C LEU A 218 1.60 -5.76 7.58
N LEU A 219 2.73 -5.36 6.99
CA LEU A 219 2.72 -4.50 5.81
C LEU A 219 2.38 -5.31 4.56
N CYS A 220 1.24 -5.00 3.95
CA CYS A 220 0.82 -5.56 2.68
C CYS A 220 0.82 -4.46 1.61
N THR A 221 1.72 -4.57 0.64
CA THR A 221 1.75 -3.65 -0.49
C THR A 221 0.73 -4.10 -1.54
N LEU A 222 -0.31 -3.28 -1.78
CA LEU A 222 -1.32 -3.58 -2.80
C LEU A 222 -0.77 -3.20 -4.19
N ALA A 223 0.26 -3.90 -4.68
CA ALA A 223 0.73 -3.74 -6.06
C ALA A 223 -0.18 -4.50 -7.04
N SER A 224 -1.49 -4.23 -7.03
CA SER A 224 -2.42 -4.83 -7.98
C SER A 224 -2.41 -4.05 -9.30
N HIS A 225 -1.35 -4.21 -10.10
CA HIS A 225 -1.48 -4.13 -11.55
C HIS A 225 -1.51 -5.56 -12.10
N ILE A 226 -2.66 -6.22 -11.98
CA ILE A 226 -2.97 -7.35 -12.86
C ILE A 226 -3.32 -6.72 -14.21
N GLN A 227 -2.32 -6.36 -15.01
CA GLN A 227 -2.55 -6.14 -16.43
C GLN A 227 -3.00 -7.47 -17.03
N ARG A 228 -4.22 -7.50 -17.57
CA ARG A 228 -4.62 -8.51 -18.54
C ARG A 228 -3.71 -8.34 -19.76
N ALA A 229 -2.60 -9.08 -19.81
CA ALA A 229 -1.90 -9.32 -21.06
C ALA A 229 -2.73 -10.34 -21.85
N SER A 230 -3.36 -9.87 -22.91
CA SER A 230 -3.96 -10.73 -23.94
C SER A 230 -2.89 -11.61 -24.56
N SER A 231 -3.22 -12.90 -24.73
CA SER A 231 -2.53 -13.94 -25.50
C SER A 231 -1.06 -14.22 -25.15
N GLY A 232 -0.85 -15.26 -24.33
CA GLY A 232 0.43 -15.95 -24.19
C GLY A 232 0.62 -16.51 -22.79
N ARG A 233 0.68 -17.84 -22.62
CA ARG A 233 0.89 -18.53 -21.34
C ARG A 233 2.10 -17.94 -20.58
N ARG A 234 1.88 -17.10 -19.55
CA ARG A 234 2.92 -16.78 -18.55
C ARG A 234 2.34 -16.53 -17.15
N ARG A 235 3.16 -16.95 -16.18
CA ARG A 235 2.93 -17.14 -14.74
C ARG A 235 2.85 -15.81 -13.99
N HIS A 236 2.04 -15.77 -12.93
CA HIS A 236 1.92 -14.60 -12.05
C HIS A 236 2.94 -14.68 -10.91
N ARG A 237 3.57 -13.54 -10.58
CA ARG A 237 4.59 -13.39 -9.54
C ARG A 237 4.07 -12.37 -8.52
N ILE A 238 4.07 -12.76 -7.25
CA ILE A 238 3.84 -11.85 -6.12
C ILE A 238 5.15 -11.87 -5.34
N ASP A 239 5.92 -10.78 -5.39
CA ASP A 239 7.09 -10.61 -4.55
C ASP A 239 6.64 -9.87 -3.28
N GLY A 240 6.74 -10.54 -2.13
CA GLY A 240 6.68 -9.92 -0.81
C GLY A 240 8.09 -9.88 -0.23
N ILE A 241 8.47 -8.75 0.37
CA ILE A 241 9.62 -8.67 1.27
C ILE A 241 9.03 -8.73 2.67
N ILE A 242 9.47 -9.72 3.46
CA ILE A 242 9.23 -9.78 4.91
C ILE A 242 10.37 -9.02 5.58
#